data_AF-A0A6I1ZCD9-F1
#
_entry.id   AF-A0A6I1ZCD9-F1
#
_cell.length_a   1.000
_cell.length_b   1.000
_cell.length_c   1.000
_cell.angle_alpha   90.00
_cell.angle_beta   90.00
_cell.angle_gamma   90.00
#
_symmetry.space_group_name_H-M   'P 1'
#
loop_
_entity.id
_entity.type
_entity.pdbx_description
1 polymer ?
#
loop_
_entity_poly.entity_id
_entity_poly.type
_entity_poly.pdbx_seq_one_letter_code
_entity_poly.pdbx_strand_id
1 'polypeptide(L)'
;MRKWLPALALSAAFVSSVLAAPQALAQDSRPVSEKVPGTSVEFSPSAARDAQTRALAAADPAAVRAGGLLCGSGYKLASVEPLPDSRRFGTLFTYIKEVTAPAMSGACAVFDNNLGAKKHMKLKLCWTTCKTDEGSFSDYAGPVKYESNADTFQPRCAMVTALMWEGSVAIINRERHVDACD
;
A
#
# COMPACT_ATOMS: atom_id res chain seq x y z
N MET A 1 -80.31 -48.59 -4.78
CA MET A 1 -79.54 -49.79 -5.14
C MET A 1 -78.13 -49.37 -5.58
N ARG A 2 -77.14 -50.13 -5.11
CA ARG A 2 -75.69 -50.00 -5.38
C ARG A 2 -75.34 -49.91 -6.87
N LYS A 3 -74.27 -49.15 -7.19
CA LYS A 3 -73.05 -49.58 -7.93
C LYS A 3 -72.26 -48.33 -8.37
N TRP A 4 -71.10 -48.08 -7.77
CA TRP A 4 -69.74 -48.53 -8.17
C TRP A 4 -69.02 -47.49 -9.04
N LEU A 5 -67.91 -46.97 -8.50
CA LEU A 5 -66.85 -46.23 -9.22
C LEU A 5 -66.09 -47.17 -10.17
N PRO A 6 -65.44 -46.63 -11.21
CA PRO A 6 -63.98 -46.67 -11.16
C PRO A 6 -63.28 -45.39 -11.66
N ALA A 7 -62.05 -45.26 -11.17
CA ALA A 7 -61.09 -44.18 -11.36
C ALA A 7 -60.49 -44.11 -12.78
N LEU A 8 -59.98 -42.94 -13.18
CA LEU A 8 -58.93 -42.81 -14.19
C LEU A 8 -58.07 -41.56 -13.95
N ALA A 9 -56.80 -41.83 -13.61
CA ALA A 9 -55.55 -41.09 -13.83
C ALA A 9 -55.53 -39.56 -13.86
N LEU A 10 -54.94 -38.96 -12.82
CA LEU A 10 -54.36 -37.61 -12.86
C LEU A 10 -52.93 -37.70 -13.42
N SER A 11 -52.74 -37.28 -14.68
CA SER A 11 -51.42 -37.02 -15.25
C SER A 11 -50.94 -35.65 -14.78
N ALA A 12 -50.03 -35.62 -13.81
CA ALA A 12 -49.33 -34.39 -13.42
C ALA A 12 -48.17 -34.14 -14.40
N ALA A 13 -48.32 -33.17 -15.30
CA ALA A 13 -47.23 -32.66 -16.11
C ALA A 13 -46.31 -31.79 -15.23
N PHE A 14 -45.10 -32.25 -14.96
CA PHE A 14 -44.06 -31.42 -14.35
C PHE A 14 -43.50 -30.46 -15.42
N VAL A 15 -43.87 -29.19 -15.32
CA VAL A 15 -43.24 -28.12 -16.10
C VAL A 15 -41.97 -27.71 -15.35
N SER A 16 -40.81 -28.23 -15.79
CA SER A 16 -39.51 -27.76 -15.31
C SER A 16 -39.22 -26.37 -15.87
N SER A 17 -39.53 -25.33 -15.10
CA SER A 17 -39.06 -23.98 -15.36
C SER A 17 -37.55 -23.92 -15.16
N VAL A 18 -36.79 -23.90 -16.25
CA VAL A 18 -35.34 -23.68 -16.22
C VAL A 18 -35.12 -22.21 -15.84
N LEU A 19 -34.78 -21.95 -14.58
CA LEU A 19 -34.26 -20.65 -14.15
C LEU A 19 -32.92 -20.43 -14.84
N ALA A 20 -32.90 -19.63 -15.90
CA ALA A 20 -31.68 -19.07 -16.44
C ALA A 20 -31.11 -18.08 -15.40
N ALA A 21 -30.23 -18.57 -14.54
CA ALA A 21 -29.43 -17.70 -13.68
C ALA A 21 -28.57 -16.80 -14.58
N PRO A 22 -28.46 -15.48 -14.30
CA PRO A 22 -27.51 -14.63 -14.98
C PRO A 22 -26.13 -15.17 -14.66
N GLN A 23 -25.45 -15.72 -15.66
CA GLN A 23 -24.06 -16.10 -15.52
C GLN A 23 -23.26 -14.79 -15.59
N ALA A 24 -23.04 -14.21 -14.42
CA ALA A 24 -22.06 -13.14 -14.26
C ALA A 24 -20.70 -13.75 -14.63
N LEU A 25 -20.30 -13.54 -15.90
CA LEU A 25 -18.96 -13.84 -16.34
C LEU A 25 -18.03 -12.95 -15.50
N ALA A 26 -17.32 -13.56 -14.56
CA ALA A 26 -16.14 -12.96 -13.97
C ALA A 26 -15.16 -12.73 -15.14
N GLN A 27 -15.14 -11.51 -15.68
CA GLN A 27 -14.07 -11.11 -16.56
C GLN A 27 -12.79 -11.19 -15.72
N ASP A 28 -11.93 -12.15 -16.06
CA ASP A 28 -10.51 -12.20 -15.67
C ASP A 28 -9.80 -10.95 -16.21
N SER A 29 -10.16 -9.82 -15.63
CA SER A 29 -9.47 -8.57 -15.81
C SER A 29 -8.24 -8.74 -14.94
N ARG A 30 -7.06 -8.94 -15.55
CA ARG A 30 -5.79 -8.77 -14.84
C ARG A 30 -5.92 -7.49 -14.01
N PRO A 31 -5.70 -7.52 -12.69
CA PRO A 31 -5.88 -6.33 -11.87
C PRO A 31 -5.00 -5.24 -12.46
N VAL A 32 -5.64 -4.22 -13.04
CA VAL A 32 -4.94 -3.04 -13.53
C VAL A 32 -4.27 -2.43 -12.31
N SER A 33 -2.96 -2.25 -12.36
CA SER A 33 -2.24 -1.55 -11.29
C SER A 33 -2.92 -0.21 -11.02
N GLU A 34 -3.53 -0.08 -9.85
CA GLU A 34 -4.17 1.16 -9.43
C GLU A 34 -3.08 2.23 -9.22
N LYS A 35 -3.29 3.42 -9.78
CA LYS A 35 -2.36 4.55 -9.68
C LYS A 35 -2.91 5.60 -8.72
N VAL A 36 -2.01 6.30 -8.04
CA VAL A 36 -2.40 7.46 -7.24
C VAL A 36 -2.94 8.55 -8.17
N PRO A 37 -4.16 9.08 -7.94
CA PRO A 37 -4.76 10.11 -8.79
C PRO A 37 -3.80 11.29 -9.03
N GLY A 38 -3.67 11.72 -10.29
CA GLY A 38 -2.79 12.83 -10.65
C GLY A 38 -1.29 12.49 -10.74
N THR A 39 -0.91 11.22 -10.63
CA THR A 39 0.49 10.78 -10.73
C THR A 39 0.67 9.54 -11.61
N SER A 40 1.92 9.19 -11.91
CA SER A 40 2.29 7.90 -12.52
C SER A 40 2.63 6.81 -11.49
N VAL A 41 2.58 7.12 -10.19
CA VAL A 41 2.96 6.19 -9.11
C VAL A 41 1.85 5.17 -8.91
N GLU A 42 2.22 3.88 -8.95
CA GLU A 42 1.31 2.78 -8.65
C GLU A 42 1.22 2.55 -7.14
N PHE A 43 0.05 2.12 -6.65
CA PHE A 43 -0.07 1.56 -5.31
C PHE A 43 0.52 0.15 -5.26
N SER A 44 1.11 -0.23 -4.12
CA SER A 44 1.34 -1.63 -3.79
C SER A 44 0.00 -2.37 -3.64
N PRO A 45 -0.04 -3.71 -3.75
CA PRO A 45 -1.29 -4.46 -3.58
C PRO A 45 -1.98 -4.22 -2.22
N SER A 46 -1.21 -4.07 -1.15
CA SER A 46 -1.67 -3.70 0.20
C SER A 46 -2.21 -2.27 0.23
N ALA A 47 -1.44 -1.29 -0.25
CA ALA A 47 -1.86 0.11 -0.28
C ALA A 47 -3.13 0.33 -1.11
N ALA A 48 -3.29 -0.39 -2.22
CA ALA A 48 -4.49 -0.34 -3.06
C ALA A 48 -5.76 -0.80 -2.31
N ARG A 49 -5.62 -1.64 -1.27
CA ARG A 49 -6.73 -2.10 -0.42
C ARG A 49 -6.92 -1.26 0.85
N ASP A 50 -5.98 -0.37 1.15
CA ASP A 50 -6.04 0.53 2.30
C ASP A 50 -6.69 1.87 1.93
N ALA A 51 -7.94 2.04 2.35
CA ALA A 51 -8.70 3.26 2.09
C ALA A 51 -8.04 4.53 2.67
N GLN A 52 -7.35 4.42 3.81
CA GLN A 52 -6.69 5.55 4.44
C GLN A 52 -5.44 5.96 3.66
N THR A 53 -4.58 4.99 3.31
CA THR A 53 -3.40 5.26 2.46
C THR A 53 -3.81 5.88 1.13
N ARG A 54 -4.86 5.36 0.47
CA ARG A 54 -5.36 5.95 -0.79
C ARG A 54 -5.85 7.39 -0.61
N ALA A 55 -6.63 7.66 0.43
CA ALA A 55 -7.15 9.00 0.70
C ALA A 55 -6.01 10.00 0.98
N LEU A 56 -5.02 9.61 1.77
CA LEU A 56 -3.86 10.43 2.08
C LEU A 56 -2.97 10.67 0.86
N ALA A 57 -2.76 9.65 0.03
CA ALA A 57 -2.02 9.79 -1.22
C ALA A 57 -2.71 10.73 -2.22
N ALA A 58 -4.05 10.66 -2.31
CA ALA A 58 -4.84 11.54 -3.17
C ALA A 58 -4.90 12.99 -2.65
N ALA A 59 -4.73 13.21 -1.35
CA ALA A 59 -4.67 14.54 -0.76
C ALA A 59 -3.35 15.28 -1.07
N ASP A 60 -2.27 14.55 -1.36
CA ASP A 60 -0.97 15.14 -1.69
C ASP A 60 -0.24 14.37 -2.82
N PRO A 61 -0.76 14.43 -4.06
CA PRO A 61 -0.19 13.69 -5.18
C PRO A 61 1.19 14.23 -5.59
N ALA A 62 1.51 15.49 -5.25
CA ALA A 62 2.81 16.09 -5.54
C ALA A 62 3.91 15.45 -4.69
N ALA A 63 3.70 15.31 -3.38
CA ALA A 63 4.64 14.63 -2.48
C ALA A 63 4.81 13.15 -2.84
N VAL A 64 3.71 12.45 -3.14
CA VAL A 64 3.76 11.05 -3.61
C VAL A 64 4.61 10.92 -4.89
N ARG A 65 4.39 11.80 -5.87
CA ARG A 65 5.18 11.78 -7.10
C ARG A 65 6.65 12.06 -6.83
N ALA A 66 6.97 13.03 -5.99
CA ALA A 66 8.34 13.36 -5.63
C ALA A 66 9.04 12.18 -4.93
N GLY A 67 8.40 11.57 -3.93
CA GLY A 67 8.93 10.39 -3.25
C GLY A 67 9.12 9.20 -4.19
N GLY A 68 8.17 8.94 -5.09
CA GLY A 68 8.30 7.90 -6.11
C GLY A 68 9.48 8.13 -7.06
N LEU A 69 9.70 9.37 -7.51
CA LEU A 69 10.86 9.72 -8.35
C LEU A 69 12.19 9.54 -7.60
N LEU A 70 12.24 9.91 -6.32
CA LEU A 70 13.41 9.74 -5.46
C LEU A 70 13.75 8.25 -5.24
N CYS A 71 12.73 7.41 -5.03
CA CYS A 71 12.93 5.96 -4.91
C CYS A 71 13.32 5.31 -6.25
N GLY A 72 12.84 5.85 -7.36
CA GLY A 72 13.19 5.43 -8.72
C GLY A 72 12.21 4.43 -9.31
N SER A 73 12.54 3.91 -10.50
CA SER A 73 11.64 3.06 -11.28
C SER A 73 11.29 1.74 -10.59
N GLY A 74 10.07 1.27 -10.83
CA GLY A 74 9.54 0.00 -10.30
C GLY A 74 9.07 0.04 -8.85
N TYR A 75 9.30 1.15 -8.13
CA TYR A 75 8.76 1.35 -6.80
C TYR A 75 7.29 1.76 -6.84
N LYS A 76 6.50 1.11 -5.99
CA LYS A 76 5.07 1.35 -5.78
C LYS A 76 4.85 1.90 -4.38
N LEU A 77 3.92 2.83 -4.24
CA LEU A 77 3.57 3.43 -2.96
C LEU A 77 2.99 2.36 -2.02
N ALA A 78 3.65 2.15 -0.88
CA ALA A 78 3.26 1.18 0.13
C ALA A 78 2.47 1.81 1.28
N SER A 79 2.87 3.01 1.72
CA SER A 79 2.10 3.73 2.73
C SER A 79 2.36 5.23 2.73
N VAL A 80 1.39 5.98 3.25
CA VAL A 80 1.48 7.41 3.55
C VAL A 80 1.02 7.60 4.99
N GLU A 81 1.88 8.13 5.85
CA GLU A 81 1.57 8.28 7.27
C GLU A 81 1.90 9.71 7.74
N PRO A 82 0.87 10.54 8.01
CA PRO A 82 1.02 11.79 8.74
C PRO A 82 1.53 11.52 10.15
N LEU A 83 2.59 12.21 10.54
CA LEU A 83 3.26 12.04 11.83
C LEU A 83 3.27 13.34 12.64
N PRO A 84 3.20 13.25 13.98
CA PRO A 84 2.99 12.02 14.75
C PRO A 84 1.55 11.46 14.64
N ASP A 85 0.64 12.28 14.12
CA ASP A 85 -0.78 12.00 13.95
C ASP A 85 -1.38 13.03 12.96
N SER A 86 -2.68 13.32 13.08
CA SER A 86 -3.38 14.35 12.30
C SER A 86 -2.76 15.75 12.32
N ARG A 87 -1.91 16.09 13.30
CA ARG A 87 -1.14 17.34 13.36
C ARG A 87 -0.17 17.48 12.18
N ARG A 88 0.25 16.37 11.56
CA ARG A 88 1.09 16.30 10.36
C ARG A 88 2.29 17.25 10.42
N PHE A 89 3.13 17.08 11.43
CA PHE A 89 4.43 17.75 11.54
C PHE A 89 5.45 17.18 10.54
N GLY A 90 5.28 15.93 10.15
CA GLY A 90 5.96 15.32 9.03
C GLY A 90 5.07 14.28 8.37
N THR A 91 5.48 13.79 7.20
CA THR A 91 4.77 12.72 6.51
C THR A 91 5.78 11.66 6.09
N LEU A 92 5.59 10.42 6.55
CA LEU A 92 6.42 9.29 6.15
C LEU A 92 5.79 8.61 4.93
N PHE A 93 6.55 8.57 3.84
CA PHE A 93 6.21 7.83 2.64
C PHE A 93 7.10 6.60 2.54
N THR A 94 6.49 5.46 2.23
CA THR A 94 7.24 4.23 1.97
C THR A 94 6.86 3.66 0.62
N TYR A 95 7.83 3.05 -0.05
CA TYR A 95 7.67 2.44 -1.35
C TYR A 95 8.33 1.07 -1.40
N ILE A 96 7.71 0.14 -2.10
CA ILE A 96 8.24 -1.20 -2.33
C ILE A 96 8.40 -1.50 -3.81
N LYS A 97 9.41 -2.29 -4.14
CA LYS A 97 9.64 -2.90 -5.44
C LYS A 97 9.78 -4.39 -5.19
N GLU A 98 8.81 -5.18 -5.64
CA GLU A 98 8.83 -6.64 -5.54
C GLU A 98 9.01 -7.23 -6.93
N VAL A 99 10.16 -7.87 -7.15
CA VAL A 99 10.57 -8.45 -8.44
C VAL A 99 11.26 -9.79 -8.21
N THR A 100 11.21 -10.65 -9.22
CA THR A 100 11.92 -11.94 -9.20
C THR A 100 13.39 -11.76 -9.60
N ALA A 101 14.28 -12.58 -9.04
CA ALA A 101 15.67 -12.66 -9.49
C ALA A 101 15.76 -12.88 -11.01
N PRO A 102 16.74 -12.26 -11.72
CA PRO A 102 17.91 -11.57 -11.19
C PRO A 102 17.68 -10.10 -10.81
N ALA A 103 16.46 -9.57 -10.94
CA ALA A 103 16.16 -8.20 -10.56
C ALA A 103 16.19 -8.01 -9.03
N MET A 104 16.54 -6.81 -8.57
CA MET A 104 16.61 -6.51 -7.15
C MET A 104 15.26 -6.03 -6.63
N SER A 105 14.71 -6.76 -5.66
CA SER A 105 13.63 -6.26 -4.82
C SER A 105 14.13 -5.12 -3.94
N GLY A 106 13.25 -4.21 -3.52
CA GLY A 106 13.66 -2.97 -2.88
C GLY A 106 12.64 -2.37 -1.93
N ALA A 107 13.11 -1.86 -0.80
CA ALA A 107 12.37 -1.00 0.12
C ALA A 107 12.94 0.43 0.04
N CYS A 108 12.08 1.43 0.12
CA CYS A 108 12.46 2.84 0.09
C CYS A 108 11.59 3.65 1.04
N ALA A 109 12.18 4.62 1.72
CA ALA A 109 11.44 5.57 2.54
C ALA A 109 11.90 7.01 2.30
N VAL A 110 10.96 7.95 2.40
CA VAL A 110 11.16 9.41 2.37
C VAL A 110 10.36 10.00 3.53
N PHE A 111 10.96 10.92 4.29
CA PHE A 111 10.32 11.55 5.44
C PHE A 111 10.26 13.06 5.24
N ASP A 112 9.07 13.55 4.91
CA ASP A 112 8.80 14.96 4.64
C ASP A 112 8.72 15.76 5.93
N ASN A 113 9.23 16.99 5.87
CA ASN A 113 9.08 18.01 6.89
C ASN A 113 7.89 18.91 6.54
N ASN A 114 6.86 18.89 7.37
CA ASN A 114 5.66 19.71 7.13
C ASN A 114 5.59 20.95 8.05
N LEU A 115 6.66 21.26 8.80
CA LEU A 115 6.71 22.42 9.71
C LEU A 115 7.16 23.73 9.04
N GLY A 116 7.58 23.71 7.78
CA GLY A 116 7.99 24.91 7.04
C GLY A 116 9.27 25.58 7.58
N ALA A 117 9.98 24.92 8.49
CA ALA A 117 11.23 25.37 9.07
C ALA A 117 12.20 24.20 9.15
N LYS A 118 13.51 24.49 9.08
CA LYS A 118 14.56 23.47 9.17
C LYS A 118 14.44 22.71 10.50
N LYS A 119 14.37 21.38 10.45
CA LYS A 119 14.35 20.52 11.63
C LYS A 119 15.46 19.50 11.58
N HIS A 120 15.91 19.07 12.76
CA HIS A 120 16.77 17.90 12.84
C HIS A 120 15.92 16.67 12.58
N MET A 121 16.32 15.87 11.61
CA MET A 121 15.60 14.67 11.21
C MET A 121 16.57 13.54 10.96
N LYS A 122 16.08 12.33 11.20
CA LYS A 122 16.77 11.08 10.91
C LYS A 122 15.77 10.11 10.31
N LEU A 123 16.14 9.56 9.16
CA LEU A 123 15.43 8.49 8.51
C LEU A 123 16.36 7.28 8.40
N LYS A 124 15.96 6.16 8.98
CA LYS A 124 16.74 4.91 8.99
C LYS A 124 15.91 3.80 8.39
N LEU A 125 16.51 2.97 7.54
CA LEU A 125 15.89 1.78 6.95
C LEU A 125 16.79 0.57 7.17
N CYS A 126 16.25 -0.49 7.76
CA CYS A 126 16.99 -1.68 8.18
C CYS A 126 16.38 -2.97 7.63
N TRP A 127 17.26 -3.84 7.13
CA TRP A 127 17.01 -5.28 6.95
C TRP A 127 18.12 -6.05 7.68
N THR A 128 19.08 -6.65 6.96
CA THR A 128 20.30 -7.20 7.57
C THR A 128 21.33 -6.13 7.90
N THR A 129 21.30 -5.01 7.18
CA THR A 129 22.08 -3.80 7.47
C THR A 129 21.15 -2.60 7.46
N CYS A 130 21.59 -1.52 8.10
CA CYS A 130 20.83 -0.27 8.18
C CYS A 130 21.48 0.80 7.31
N LYS A 131 20.66 1.56 6.59
CA LYS A 131 21.05 2.82 5.97
C LYS A 131 20.35 3.95 6.67
N THR A 132 21.05 5.06 6.86
CA THR A 132 20.56 6.23 7.58
C THR A 132 20.83 7.48 6.78
N ASP A 133 19.86 8.37 6.73
CA ASP A 133 20.04 9.77 6.39
C ASP A 133 19.70 10.60 7.63
N GLU A 134 20.62 11.45 8.06
CA GLU A 134 20.51 12.23 9.29
C GLU A 134 21.13 13.60 9.11
N GLY A 135 20.42 14.63 9.57
CA GLY A 135 20.85 15.99 9.38
C GLY A 135 19.78 17.00 9.73
N SER A 136 19.96 18.22 9.23
CA SER A 136 18.98 19.29 9.38
C SER A 136 18.39 19.59 8.01
N PHE A 137 17.09 19.38 7.85
CA PHE A 137 16.41 19.44 6.56
C PHE A 137 15.25 20.43 6.59
N SER A 138 15.13 21.21 5.52
CA SER A 138 13.99 22.10 5.31
C SER A 138 12.81 21.34 4.73
N ASP A 139 13.07 20.41 3.81
CA ASP A 139 12.04 19.79 2.98
C ASP A 139 11.78 18.34 3.36
N TYR A 140 12.81 17.49 3.35
CA TYR A 140 12.68 16.07 3.67
C TYR A 140 14.03 15.43 4.04
N ALA A 141 13.99 14.30 4.73
CA ALA A 141 15.09 13.35 4.88
C ALA A 141 14.86 12.13 3.98
N GLY A 142 15.94 11.57 3.41
CA GLY A 142 15.91 10.46 2.45
C GLY A 142 16.20 10.89 1.00
N PRO A 143 15.95 10.01 0.01
CA PRO A 143 15.44 8.65 0.17
C PRO A 143 16.48 7.74 0.81
N VAL A 144 16.05 6.87 1.74
CA VAL A 144 16.87 5.71 2.16
C VAL A 144 16.34 4.46 1.47
N LYS A 145 17.23 3.73 0.80
CA LYS A 145 16.87 2.57 -0.03
C LYS A 145 17.65 1.32 0.36
N TYR A 146 16.95 0.21 0.59
CA TYR A 146 17.56 -1.11 0.72
C TYR A 146 17.12 -1.97 -0.46
N GLU A 147 18.07 -2.46 -1.26
CA GLU A 147 17.81 -3.29 -2.43
C GLU A 147 18.63 -4.58 -2.33
N SER A 148 18.03 -5.71 -2.66
CA SER A 148 18.67 -7.02 -2.62
C SER A 148 18.00 -7.99 -3.62
N ASN A 149 18.79 -8.93 -4.12
CA ASN A 149 18.33 -10.06 -4.94
C ASN A 149 18.27 -11.37 -4.15
N ALA A 150 18.48 -11.33 -2.81
CA ALA A 150 18.35 -12.50 -1.98
C ALA A 150 16.88 -12.93 -1.88
N ASP A 151 16.61 -14.23 -2.06
CA ASP A 151 15.24 -14.78 -1.98
C ASP A 151 14.60 -14.61 -0.60
N THR A 152 15.40 -14.36 0.43
CA THR A 152 14.94 -14.10 1.80
C THR A 152 14.56 -12.63 2.02
N PHE A 153 14.93 -11.71 1.12
CA PHE A 153 14.64 -10.29 1.31
C PHE A 153 13.17 -10.00 1.04
N GLN A 154 12.49 -9.53 2.08
CA GLN A 154 11.09 -9.09 2.01
C GLN A 154 11.03 -7.56 2.17
N PRO A 155 10.89 -6.78 1.07
CA PRO A 155 10.90 -5.32 1.14
C PRO A 155 9.88 -4.72 2.11
N ARG A 156 8.67 -5.27 2.13
CA ARG A 156 7.59 -4.88 3.04
C ARG A 156 7.97 -4.97 4.52
N CYS A 157 8.81 -5.94 4.86
CA CYS A 157 9.24 -6.23 6.23
C CYS A 157 10.48 -5.44 6.67
N ALA A 158 11.10 -4.63 5.80
CA ALA A 158 12.18 -3.76 6.23
C ALA A 158 11.68 -2.75 7.29
N MET A 159 12.46 -2.53 8.34
CA MET A 159 12.13 -1.63 9.44
C MET A 159 12.54 -0.20 9.10
N VAL A 160 11.61 0.73 9.17
CA VAL A 160 11.84 2.17 9.00
C VAL A 160 11.69 2.89 10.34
N THR A 161 12.65 3.77 10.64
CA THR A 161 12.58 4.71 11.77
C THR A 161 12.59 6.14 11.22
N ALA A 162 11.56 6.92 11.54
CA ALA A 162 11.47 8.35 11.26
C ALA A 162 11.51 9.13 12.58
N LEU A 163 12.53 9.96 12.76
CA LEU A 163 12.76 10.76 13.95
C LEU A 163 12.88 12.24 13.54
N MET A 164 12.20 13.13 14.27
CA MET A 164 12.33 14.58 14.15
C MET A 164 12.45 15.16 15.54
N TRP A 165 13.38 16.09 15.74
CA TRP A 165 13.61 16.71 17.05
C TRP A 165 14.08 18.16 16.96
N GLU A 166 13.99 18.84 18.10
CA GLU A 166 14.51 20.19 18.30
C GLU A 166 15.14 20.28 19.69
N GLY A 167 16.41 20.69 19.75
CA GLY A 167 17.21 20.58 20.97
C GLY A 167 17.27 19.14 21.46
N SER A 168 16.76 18.88 22.67
CA SER A 168 16.66 17.54 23.27
C SER A 168 15.25 16.92 23.20
N VAL A 169 14.30 17.59 22.55
CA VAL A 169 12.89 17.17 22.54
C VAL A 169 12.54 16.49 21.22
N ALA A 170 12.09 15.23 21.31
CA ALA A 170 11.54 14.52 20.16
C ALA A 170 10.14 15.05 19.79
N ILE A 171 9.98 15.46 18.54
CA ILE A 171 8.71 15.92 17.95
C ILE A 171 8.00 14.73 17.29
N ILE A 172 8.77 13.90 16.58
CA ILE A 172 8.32 12.64 15.98
C ILE A 172 9.34 11.58 16.35
N ASN A 173 8.88 10.42 16.81
CA ASN A 173 9.69 9.21 16.95
C ASN A 173 8.81 8.02 16.56
N ARG A 174 8.95 7.59 15.31
CA ARG A 174 8.13 6.52 14.72
C ARG A 174 9.00 5.41 14.21
N GLU A 175 8.66 4.18 14.59
CA GLU A 175 9.26 2.96 14.07
C GLU A 175 8.18 1.99 13.60
N ARG A 176 8.36 1.40 12.42
CA ARG A 176 7.41 0.44 11.80
C ARG A 176 8.05 -0.33 10.65
N HIS A 177 7.37 -1.35 10.16
CA HIS A 177 7.67 -1.93 8.86
C HIS A 177 7.28 -0.98 7.71
N VAL A 178 7.97 -1.09 6.59
CA VAL A 178 7.71 -0.36 5.34
C VAL A 178 6.29 -0.55 4.84
N ASP A 179 5.74 -1.75 5.01
CA ASP A 179 4.36 -2.12 4.71
C ASP A 179 3.90 -3.21 5.70
N ALA A 180 2.69 -3.76 5.52
CA ALA A 180 2.25 -4.94 6.25
C ALA A 180 3.25 -6.11 6.05
N CYS A 181 3.69 -6.70 7.15
CA CYS A 181 4.63 -7.81 7.19
C CYS A 181 4.00 -8.94 8.00
N ASP A 182 3.67 -10.04 7.34
CA ASP A 182 3.06 -11.24 7.91
C ASP A 182 3.93 -12.48 7.62
#